data_AF-A0A1D2YTP1-F1
#
_entry.id   AF-A0A1D2YTP1-F1
#
_cell.length_a   1.000
_cell.length_b   1.000
_cell.length_c   1.000
_cell.angle_alpha   90.00
_cell.angle_beta   90.00
_cell.angle_gamma   90.00
#
_symmetry.space_group_name_H-M   'P 1'
#
loop_
_entity.id
_entity.type
_entity.pdbx_description
1 polymer ?
#
loop_
_entity_poly.entity_id
_entity_poly.type
_entity_poly.pdbx_seq_one_letter_code
_entity_poly.pdbx_strand_id
1 'polypeptide(L)'
;MKYFKMSNSLYRLQKKEKGSFTVEASLIFPIIFLFIVLLIFLSVIAYQKVLLYYVATQAADRVAFNWNNSHKDPITGEYQMEETDGLYWRLTGDRVLNKLLSTYEDNRTINITIKDSYEPIDLSEKKLAIMSRVIPNGIGGNIIFQKNIYEDKVIVKLDRLIKVPSFVSRLIGNKIEVMAYSTTTDPVEYIRSVDLIINYSQKFNQQKELINKILRKQREKEIGR
;
A
#
# COMPACT_ATOMS: atom_id res chain seq x y z
N MET A 1 41.75 -15.17 66.01
CA MET A 1 41.37 -14.09 65.06
C MET A 1 42.37 -14.11 63.90
N LYS A 2 42.05 -14.77 62.78
CA LYS A 2 42.95 -14.97 61.64
C LYS A 2 42.43 -14.19 60.44
N TYR A 3 43.16 -13.16 60.02
CA TYR A 3 42.80 -12.33 58.86
C TYR A 3 43.25 -12.99 57.56
N PHE A 4 42.29 -13.16 56.66
CA PHE A 4 42.41 -13.70 55.31
C PHE A 4 43.02 -12.64 54.39
N LYS A 5 44.23 -12.89 53.86
CA LYS A 5 44.99 -11.95 53.02
C LYS A 5 44.92 -12.43 51.57
N MET A 6 43.98 -11.88 50.79
CA MET A 6 43.87 -12.21 49.36
C MET A 6 43.52 -10.95 48.55
N SER A 7 44.52 -10.18 48.12
CA SER A 7 44.28 -8.98 47.28
C SER A 7 45.51 -8.47 46.48
N ASN A 8 46.58 -9.25 46.30
CA ASN A 8 47.77 -8.77 45.56
C ASN A 8 48.10 -9.55 44.27
N SER A 9 47.23 -10.48 43.85
CA SER A 9 47.45 -11.31 42.65
C SER A 9 47.08 -10.57 41.35
N LEU A 10 45.96 -9.83 41.35
CA LEU A 10 45.45 -9.13 40.16
C LEU A 10 46.40 -8.02 39.65
N TYR A 11 47.05 -7.28 40.55
CA TYR A 11 48.01 -6.23 40.19
C TYR A 11 49.32 -6.77 39.56
N ARG A 12 49.69 -8.03 39.79
CA ARG A 12 50.91 -8.63 39.20
C ARG A 12 50.73 -9.10 37.76
N LEU A 13 49.48 -9.34 37.34
CA LEU A 13 49.16 -9.69 35.95
C LEU A 13 49.23 -8.46 35.03
N GLN A 14 48.89 -7.28 35.56
CA GLN A 14 48.87 -6.02 34.81
C GLN A 14 50.27 -5.47 34.45
N LYS A 15 51.34 -6.00 35.07
CA LYS A 15 52.73 -5.53 34.88
C LYS A 15 53.57 -6.42 33.95
N LYS A 16 52.97 -7.45 33.34
CA LYS A 16 53.64 -8.41 32.45
C LYS A 16 53.21 -8.22 30.99
N GLU A 17 53.97 -7.44 30.24
CA GLU A 17 53.80 -7.17 28.80
C GLU A 17 53.89 -8.42 27.90
N LYS A 18 54.61 -9.47 28.35
CA LYS A 18 54.97 -10.65 27.53
C LYS A 18 53.82 -11.60 27.15
N GLY A 19 52.58 -11.31 27.56
CA GLY A 19 51.38 -12.05 27.13
C GLY A 19 50.29 -11.18 26.52
N SER A 20 50.51 -9.86 26.46
CA SER A 20 49.50 -8.90 26.01
C SER A 20 49.09 -9.15 24.55
N PHE A 21 50.06 -9.44 23.69
CA PHE A 21 49.82 -9.69 22.26
C PHE A 21 48.92 -10.90 22.00
N THR A 22 49.11 -12.00 22.74
CA THR A 22 48.28 -13.20 22.60
C THR A 22 46.86 -12.96 23.11
N VAL A 23 46.73 -12.23 24.23
CA VAL A 23 45.42 -11.88 24.82
C VAL A 23 44.65 -10.94 23.89
N GLU A 24 45.32 -9.93 23.35
CA GLU A 24 44.75 -8.99 22.39
C GLU A 24 44.29 -9.70 21.11
N ALA A 25 45.13 -10.55 20.51
CA ALA A 25 44.77 -11.34 19.34
C ALA A 25 43.61 -12.31 19.62
N SER A 26 43.55 -12.90 20.82
CA SER A 26 42.46 -13.81 21.23
C SER A 26 41.11 -13.09 21.42
N LEU A 27 41.12 -11.77 21.64
CA LEU A 27 39.91 -10.94 21.72
C LEU A 27 39.51 -10.36 20.37
N ILE A 28 40.47 -9.98 19.53
CA ILE A 28 40.20 -9.39 18.20
C ILE A 28 39.48 -10.39 17.30
N PHE A 29 39.92 -11.65 17.26
CA PHE A 29 39.32 -12.67 16.40
C PHE A 29 37.80 -12.87 16.64
N PRO A 30 37.31 -13.15 17.87
CA PRO A 30 35.89 -13.33 18.10
C PRO A 30 35.08 -12.05 17.85
N ILE A 31 35.66 -10.86 18.07
CA ILE A 31 35.01 -9.58 17.75
C ILE A 31 34.78 -9.45 16.24
N ILE A 32 35.82 -9.68 15.43
CA ILE A 32 35.70 -9.63 13.96
C ILE A 32 34.69 -10.68 13.48
N PHE A 33 34.74 -11.89 14.03
CA PHE A 33 33.78 -12.94 13.70
C PHE A 33 32.34 -12.52 14.00
N LEU A 34 32.09 -11.90 15.16
CA LEU A 34 30.77 -11.38 15.53
C LEU A 34 30.32 -10.29 14.55
N PHE A 35 31.21 -9.38 14.15
CA PHE A 35 30.90 -8.38 13.13
C PHE A 35 30.52 -8.99 11.79
N ILE A 36 31.23 -10.03 11.33
CA ILE A 36 30.89 -10.74 10.09
C ILE A 36 29.50 -11.37 10.20
N VAL A 37 29.22 -12.08 11.30
CA VAL A 37 27.91 -12.69 11.54
C VAL A 37 26.81 -11.62 11.56
N LEU A 38 27.05 -10.48 12.21
CA LEU A 38 26.11 -9.37 12.26
C LEU A 38 25.83 -8.77 10.88
N LEU A 39 26.88 -8.60 10.05
CA LEU A 39 26.73 -8.14 8.66
C LEU A 39 25.94 -9.13 7.81
N ILE A 40 26.14 -10.44 7.99
CA ILE A 40 25.36 -11.47 7.30
C ILE A 40 23.88 -11.35 7.69
N PHE A 41 23.56 -11.23 8.97
CA PHE A 41 22.17 -11.05 9.42
C PHE A 41 21.55 -9.77 8.85
N LEU A 42 22.29 -8.66 8.88
CA LEU A 42 21.83 -7.39 8.31
C LEU A 42 21.53 -7.53 6.81
N SER A 43 22.42 -8.19 6.06
CA SER A 43 22.24 -8.44 4.63
C SER A 43 21.00 -9.28 4.35
N VAL A 44 20.77 -10.35 5.13
CA VAL A 44 19.58 -11.20 4.97
C VAL A 44 18.28 -10.44 5.26
N ILE A 45 18.26 -9.60 6.30
CA ILE A 45 17.08 -8.79 6.63
C ILE A 45 16.80 -7.75 5.54
N ALA A 46 17.85 -7.08 5.05
CA ALA A 46 17.74 -6.14 3.94
C ALA A 46 17.21 -6.84 2.68
N TYR A 47 17.73 -8.02 2.35
CA TYR A 47 17.26 -8.83 1.24
C TYR A 47 15.77 -9.18 1.37
N GLN A 48 15.34 -9.64 2.54
CA GLN A 48 13.92 -9.98 2.77
C GLN A 48 13.01 -8.75 2.61
N LYS A 49 13.44 -7.57 3.07
CA LYS A 49 12.69 -6.33 2.91
C LYS A 49 12.60 -5.90 1.44
N VAL A 50 13.71 -5.96 0.70
CA VAL A 50 13.73 -5.62 -0.74
C VAL A 50 12.87 -6.58 -1.56
N LEU A 51 12.93 -7.88 -1.27
CA LEU A 51 12.10 -8.88 -1.93
C LEU A 51 10.61 -8.62 -1.65
N LEU A 52 10.24 -8.34 -0.40
CA LEU A 52 8.86 -8.03 -0.06
C LEU A 52 8.38 -6.74 -0.75
N TYR A 53 9.24 -5.71 -0.82
CA TYR A 53 8.95 -4.47 -1.53
C TYR A 53 8.76 -4.71 -3.03
N TYR A 54 9.61 -5.51 -3.66
CA TYR A 54 9.46 -5.90 -5.07
C TYR A 54 8.11 -6.58 -5.33
N VAL A 55 7.67 -7.49 -4.47
CA VAL A 55 6.35 -8.13 -4.58
C VAL A 55 5.23 -7.10 -4.41
N ALA A 56 5.36 -6.16 -3.47
CA ALA A 56 4.37 -5.10 -3.27
C ALA A 56 4.25 -4.19 -4.49
N THR A 57 5.37 -3.78 -5.08
CA THR A 57 5.40 -2.94 -6.29
C THR A 57 4.80 -3.68 -7.49
N GLN A 58 5.21 -4.93 -7.72
CA GLN A 58 4.65 -5.73 -8.81
C GLN A 58 3.13 -5.93 -8.64
N ALA A 59 2.65 -6.16 -7.42
CA ALA A 59 1.22 -6.25 -7.14
C ALA A 59 0.51 -4.92 -7.40
N ALA A 60 1.07 -3.79 -6.97
CA ALA A 60 0.50 -2.47 -7.19
C ALA A 60 0.39 -2.15 -8.69
N ASP A 61 1.44 -2.43 -9.46
CA ASP A 61 1.47 -2.20 -10.91
C ASP A 61 0.47 -3.09 -11.65
N ARG A 62 0.36 -4.37 -11.27
CA ARG A 62 -0.63 -5.29 -11.87
C ARG A 62 -2.06 -4.85 -11.60
N VAL A 63 -2.35 -4.45 -10.36
CA VAL A 63 -3.68 -3.93 -10.01
C VAL A 63 -3.99 -2.66 -10.81
N ALA A 64 -3.03 -1.73 -10.89
CA ALA A 64 -3.22 -0.48 -11.64
C ALA A 64 -3.40 -0.73 -13.15
N PHE A 65 -2.62 -1.63 -13.73
CA PHE A 65 -2.71 -1.97 -15.15
C PHE A 65 -4.01 -2.69 -15.51
N ASN A 66 -4.48 -3.58 -14.64
CA ASN A 66 -5.68 -4.38 -14.86
C ASN A 66 -6.96 -3.73 -14.31
N TRP A 67 -6.88 -2.54 -13.73
CA TRP A 67 -8.04 -1.86 -13.13
C TRP A 67 -9.20 -1.68 -14.10
N ASN A 68 -8.91 -1.53 -15.39
CA ASN A 68 -9.90 -1.23 -16.42
C ASN A 68 -10.90 -2.37 -16.70
N ASN A 69 -10.58 -3.63 -16.39
CA ASN A 69 -11.46 -4.77 -16.63
C ASN A 69 -11.24 -5.89 -15.61
N SER A 70 -12.31 -6.35 -14.95
CA SER A 70 -12.27 -7.42 -13.95
C SER A 70 -11.99 -8.82 -14.52
N HIS A 71 -12.16 -9.01 -15.83
CA HIS A 71 -11.95 -10.30 -16.52
C HIS A 71 -10.52 -10.49 -17.00
N LYS A 72 -9.64 -9.49 -16.81
CA LYS A 72 -8.23 -9.62 -17.14
C LYS A 72 -7.55 -10.62 -16.23
N ASP A 73 -6.73 -11.47 -16.84
CA ASP A 73 -5.79 -12.28 -16.09
C ASP A 73 -4.88 -11.35 -15.26
N PRO A 74 -4.79 -11.57 -13.94
CA PRO A 74 -4.09 -10.66 -13.06
C PRO A 74 -2.55 -10.70 -13.22
N ILE A 75 -2.01 -11.68 -13.93
CA ILE A 75 -0.57 -11.85 -14.21
C ILE A 75 -0.25 -11.42 -15.65
N THR A 76 -0.98 -11.90 -16.65
CA THR A 76 -0.70 -11.66 -18.08
C THR A 76 -1.42 -10.42 -18.62
N GLY A 77 -2.54 -10.02 -18.01
CA GLY A 77 -3.39 -8.93 -18.48
C GLY A 77 -4.24 -9.29 -19.70
N GLU A 78 -4.20 -10.56 -20.14
CA GLU A 78 -5.00 -11.07 -21.25
C GLU A 78 -6.47 -11.19 -20.82
N TYR A 79 -7.37 -10.91 -21.76
CA TYR A 79 -8.80 -11.09 -21.59
C TYR A 79 -9.46 -11.32 -22.95
N GLN A 80 -10.60 -12.01 -22.95
CA GLN A 80 -11.39 -12.18 -24.17
C GLN A 80 -12.14 -10.87 -24.48
N MET A 81 -12.18 -10.48 -25.75
CA MET A 81 -12.81 -9.20 -26.16
C MET A 81 -14.30 -9.12 -25.80
N GLU A 82 -14.97 -10.26 -25.64
CA GLU A 82 -16.39 -10.37 -25.28
C GLU A 82 -16.64 -10.21 -23.77
N GLU A 83 -15.60 -10.37 -22.94
CA GLU A 83 -15.68 -10.29 -21.48
C GLU A 83 -15.24 -8.91 -21.00
N THR A 84 -16.16 -7.95 -21.05
CA THR A 84 -15.92 -6.58 -20.56
C THR A 84 -16.86 -6.24 -19.41
N ASP A 85 -16.34 -5.49 -18.43
CA ASP A 85 -17.19 -4.87 -17.42
C ASP A 85 -18.22 -3.93 -18.06
N GLY A 86 -19.44 -3.86 -17.49
CA GLY A 86 -20.55 -3.13 -18.10
C GLY A 86 -20.27 -1.63 -18.26
N LEU A 87 -20.66 -1.02 -19.39
CA LEU A 87 -20.26 0.33 -19.84
C LEU A 87 -20.21 1.44 -18.77
N TYR A 88 -21.13 1.44 -17.81
CA TYR A 88 -21.25 2.48 -16.77
C TYR A 88 -20.68 2.09 -15.41
N TRP A 89 -19.95 0.98 -15.31
CA TRP A 89 -19.41 0.47 -14.06
C TRP A 89 -18.51 1.50 -13.34
N ARG A 90 -17.89 2.43 -14.07
CA ARG A 90 -17.09 3.52 -13.49
C ARG A 90 -17.92 4.62 -12.82
N LEU A 91 -19.18 4.77 -13.19
CA LEU A 91 -20.09 5.73 -12.54
C LEU A 91 -20.74 5.13 -11.30
N THR A 92 -21.09 3.84 -11.38
CA THR A 92 -21.83 3.12 -10.34
C THR A 92 -20.90 2.40 -9.34
N GLY A 93 -19.93 1.63 -9.82
CA GLY A 93 -18.97 0.86 -9.01
C GLY A 93 -17.81 1.69 -8.49
N ASP A 94 -17.23 2.57 -9.32
CA ASP A 94 -16.22 3.53 -8.84
C ASP A 94 -16.85 4.78 -8.18
N ARG A 95 -18.19 4.83 -8.09
CA ARG A 95 -18.98 5.81 -7.34
C ARG A 95 -18.64 7.27 -7.65
N VAL A 96 -18.15 7.55 -8.85
CA VAL A 96 -17.81 8.91 -9.33
C VAL A 96 -19.02 9.85 -9.25
N LEU A 97 -20.22 9.33 -9.52
CA LEU A 97 -21.46 10.09 -9.39
C LEU A 97 -21.69 10.57 -7.96
N ASN A 98 -21.41 9.72 -6.96
CA ASN A 98 -21.56 10.11 -5.56
C ASN A 98 -20.57 11.24 -5.21
N LYS A 99 -19.34 11.17 -5.71
CA LYS A 99 -18.34 12.24 -5.49
C LYS A 99 -18.73 13.57 -6.13
N LEU A 100 -19.40 13.54 -7.29
CA LEU A 100 -19.85 14.74 -8.00
C LEU A 100 -21.12 15.36 -7.39
N LEU A 101 -22.06 14.53 -6.93
CA LEU A 101 -23.35 14.96 -6.37
C LEU A 101 -23.28 15.27 -4.87
N SER A 102 -22.28 14.74 -4.16
CA SER A 102 -22.04 14.99 -2.75
C SER A 102 -21.25 16.29 -2.54
N THR A 103 -21.81 17.23 -1.79
CA THR A 103 -21.07 18.39 -1.23
C THR A 103 -20.03 17.96 -0.17
N TYR A 104 -19.98 16.68 0.18
CA TYR A 104 -19.06 16.11 1.16
C TYR A 104 -17.92 15.35 0.48
N GLU A 105 -16.69 15.62 0.93
CA GLU A 105 -15.43 15.05 0.44
C GLU A 105 -15.31 13.56 0.82
N ASP A 106 -16.04 12.72 0.08
CA ASP A 106 -16.06 11.28 0.29
C ASP A 106 -14.83 10.64 -0.39
N ASN A 107 -13.67 10.76 0.25
CA ASN A 107 -12.43 10.07 -0.14
C ASN A 107 -12.51 8.58 0.27
N ARG A 108 -13.47 7.83 -0.29
CA ARG A 108 -13.64 6.41 0.04
C ARG A 108 -12.45 5.60 -0.47
N THR A 109 -11.87 4.88 0.47
CA THR A 109 -10.72 4.00 0.31
C THR A 109 -11.26 2.58 0.35
N ILE A 110 -11.20 1.83 -0.76
CA ILE A 110 -11.58 0.41 -0.78
C ILE A 110 -10.39 -0.35 -0.24
N ASN A 111 -10.59 -1.14 0.82
CA ASN A 111 -9.52 -1.90 1.46
C ASN A 111 -9.92 -3.37 1.52
N ILE A 112 -9.04 -4.24 1.01
CA ILE A 112 -9.21 -5.68 1.14
C ILE A 112 -8.00 -6.29 1.85
N THR A 113 -8.27 -7.24 2.74
CA THR A 113 -7.23 -8.02 3.41
C THR A 113 -6.88 -9.23 2.56
N ILE A 114 -5.58 -9.47 2.37
CA ILE A 114 -5.06 -10.62 1.63
C ILE A 114 -5.38 -11.91 2.42
N LYS A 115 -5.94 -12.91 1.74
CA LYS A 115 -6.38 -14.23 2.25
C LYS A 115 -7.67 -14.26 3.06
N ASP A 116 -8.41 -13.16 3.16
CA ASP A 116 -9.79 -13.29 3.61
C ASP A 116 -10.64 -13.88 2.48
N SER A 117 -11.53 -14.82 2.83
CA SER A 117 -12.64 -15.24 1.97
C SER A 117 -13.66 -14.10 1.92
N TYR A 118 -13.27 -13.01 1.27
CA TYR A 118 -14.09 -11.83 1.13
C TYR A 118 -15.09 -12.06 -0.01
N GLU A 119 -16.37 -12.07 0.30
CA GLU A 119 -17.43 -12.02 -0.72
C GLU A 119 -17.55 -10.57 -1.19
N PRO A 120 -17.16 -10.26 -2.45
CA PRO A 120 -17.18 -8.89 -2.93
C PRO A 120 -18.62 -8.43 -3.14
N ILE A 121 -18.97 -7.28 -2.57
CA ILE A 121 -20.28 -6.64 -2.74
C ILE A 121 -20.26 -5.74 -3.99
N ASP A 122 -19.13 -5.10 -4.24
CA ASP A 122 -18.92 -4.18 -5.37
C ASP A 122 -17.97 -4.76 -6.44
N LEU A 123 -18.09 -4.30 -7.67
CA LEU A 123 -17.18 -4.68 -8.76
C LEU A 123 -15.73 -4.28 -8.45
N SER A 124 -15.54 -3.10 -7.87
CA SER A 124 -14.20 -2.60 -7.51
C SER A 124 -13.57 -3.44 -6.39
N GLU A 125 -14.37 -3.97 -5.46
CA GLU A 125 -13.91 -4.95 -4.47
C GLU A 125 -13.58 -6.30 -5.12
N LYS A 126 -14.41 -6.77 -6.06
CA LYS A 126 -14.15 -8.00 -6.83
C LYS A 126 -12.81 -7.93 -7.56
N LYS A 127 -12.51 -6.78 -8.18
CA LYS A 127 -11.23 -6.54 -8.87
C LYS A 127 -10.04 -6.68 -7.92
N LEU A 128 -10.12 -6.03 -6.76
CA LEU A 128 -9.05 -6.16 -5.76
C LEU A 128 -8.95 -7.60 -5.25
N ALA A 129 -10.08 -8.29 -5.02
CA ALA A 129 -10.10 -9.65 -4.51
C ALA A 129 -9.50 -10.67 -5.49
N ILE A 130 -9.66 -10.46 -6.80
CA ILE A 130 -8.97 -11.27 -7.82
C ILE A 130 -7.45 -11.05 -7.73
N MET A 131 -7.02 -9.80 -7.55
CA MET A 131 -5.60 -9.44 -7.46
C MET A 131 -4.93 -9.94 -6.18
N SER A 132 -5.65 -9.99 -5.05
CA SER A 132 -5.10 -10.49 -3.79
C SER A 132 -4.73 -11.97 -3.84
N ARG A 133 -5.37 -12.75 -4.72
CA ARG A 133 -5.07 -14.18 -4.93
C ARG A 133 -3.73 -14.43 -5.63
N VAL A 134 -3.20 -13.44 -6.36
CA VAL A 134 -1.90 -13.56 -7.05
C VAL A 134 -0.72 -13.40 -6.10
N ILE A 135 -0.95 -12.86 -4.90
CA ILE A 135 0.12 -12.64 -3.94
C ILE A 135 0.57 -13.99 -3.37
N PRO A 136 1.89 -14.28 -3.35
CA PRO A 136 2.41 -15.56 -2.88
C PRO A 136 1.98 -15.93 -1.45
N ASN A 137 1.82 -17.24 -1.23
CA ASN A 137 1.53 -17.80 0.08
C ASN A 137 2.58 -17.36 1.14
N GLY A 138 2.13 -17.21 2.38
CA GLY A 138 2.98 -16.71 3.49
C GLY A 138 3.19 -15.18 3.56
N ILE A 139 2.61 -14.40 2.65
CA ILE A 139 2.56 -12.93 2.74
C ILE A 139 1.15 -12.49 3.17
N GLY A 140 1.05 -11.66 4.20
CA GLY A 140 -0.19 -11.00 4.61
C GLY A 140 -0.21 -9.54 4.13
N GLY A 141 -1.32 -8.86 4.40
CA GLY A 141 -1.40 -7.43 4.18
C GLY A 141 -2.70 -6.99 3.54
N ASN A 142 -2.70 -5.76 3.02
CA ASN A 142 -3.88 -5.07 2.55
C ASN A 142 -3.63 -4.45 1.17
N ILE A 143 -4.61 -4.54 0.28
CA ILE A 143 -4.63 -3.79 -0.98
C ILE A 143 -5.69 -2.72 -0.86
N ILE A 144 -5.27 -1.49 -1.13
CA ILE A 144 -6.06 -0.29 -0.96
C ILE A 144 -6.21 0.41 -2.30
N PHE A 145 -7.44 0.71 -2.71
CA PHE A 145 -7.73 1.56 -3.87
C PHE A 145 -8.29 2.90 -3.40
N GLN A 146 -7.66 3.98 -3.84
CA GLN A 146 -8.05 5.36 -3.54
C GLN A 146 -8.37 6.10 -4.84
N LYS A 147 -9.63 6.47 -4.98
CA LYS A 147 -10.11 7.26 -6.11
C LYS A 147 -10.01 8.74 -5.83
N ASN A 148 -9.22 9.47 -6.64
CA ASN A 148 -9.15 10.93 -6.55
C ASN A 148 -9.65 11.60 -7.84
N ILE A 149 -9.96 12.90 -7.80
CA ILE A 149 -10.42 13.65 -8.99
C ILE A 149 -9.29 13.76 -10.03
N TYR A 150 -8.05 13.83 -9.57
CA TYR A 150 -6.88 14.02 -10.42
C TYR A 150 -6.15 12.71 -10.75
N GLU A 151 -6.12 11.75 -9.83
CA GLU A 151 -5.30 10.55 -9.96
C GLU A 151 -5.85 9.41 -9.09
N ASP A 152 -5.98 8.22 -9.69
CA ASP A 152 -6.39 7.01 -8.99
C ASP A 152 -5.15 6.24 -8.51
N LYS A 153 -5.09 5.94 -7.21
CA LYS A 153 -3.94 5.32 -6.55
C LYS A 153 -4.28 3.95 -6.02
N VAL A 154 -3.43 2.99 -6.34
CA VAL A 154 -3.40 1.68 -5.70
C VAL A 154 -2.27 1.69 -4.69
N ILE A 155 -2.56 1.35 -3.44
CA ILE A 155 -1.59 1.22 -2.36
C ILE A 155 -1.60 -0.23 -1.88
N VAL A 156 -0.47 -0.90 -2.00
CA VAL A 156 -0.30 -2.27 -1.51
C VAL A 156 0.57 -2.24 -0.26
N LYS A 157 0.02 -2.69 0.86
CA LYS A 157 0.74 -2.85 2.13
C LYS A 157 0.93 -4.33 2.36
N LEU A 158 2.17 -4.81 2.33
CA LEU A 158 2.47 -6.22 2.58
C LEU A 158 3.20 -6.38 3.90
N ASP A 159 2.89 -7.48 4.57
CA ASP A 159 3.61 -7.92 5.73
C ASP A 159 4.01 -9.40 5.67
N ARG A 160 5.18 -9.68 6.25
CA ARG A 160 5.70 -11.04 6.36
C ARG A 160 6.32 -11.25 7.72
N LEU A 161 5.97 -12.37 8.36
CA LEU A 161 6.64 -12.86 9.55
C LEU A 161 7.99 -13.50 9.17
N ILE A 162 9.04 -13.08 9.86
CA ILE A 162 10.40 -13.58 9.64
C ILE A 162 10.83 -14.46 10.81
N LYS A 163 11.35 -15.64 10.49
CA LYS A 163 11.94 -16.54 11.50
C LYS A 163 13.39 -16.12 11.74
N VAL A 164 13.59 -15.19 12.67
CA VAL A 164 14.92 -14.76 13.11
C VAL A 164 15.20 -15.22 14.54
N PRO A 165 16.47 -15.39 14.93
CA PRO A 165 16.83 -15.72 16.30
C PRO A 165 16.29 -14.71 17.32
N SER A 166 16.04 -15.16 18.55
CA SER A 166 15.42 -14.35 19.62
C SER A 166 16.20 -13.07 19.95
N PHE A 167 17.53 -13.09 19.82
CA PHE A 167 18.36 -11.91 20.03
C PHE A 167 18.16 -10.84 18.94
N VAL A 168 17.89 -11.25 17.69
CA VAL A 168 17.60 -10.35 16.57
C VAL A 168 16.16 -9.83 16.65
N SER A 169 15.20 -10.71 16.95
CA SER A 169 13.78 -10.33 17.02
C SER A 169 13.50 -9.29 18.11
N ARG A 170 14.26 -9.30 19.22
CA ARG A 170 14.15 -8.27 20.27
C ARG A 170 14.62 -6.89 19.80
N LEU A 171 15.50 -6.85 18.80
CA LEU A 171 16.15 -5.62 18.34
C LEU A 171 15.41 -5.00 17.15
N ILE A 172 14.91 -5.83 16.22
CA ILE A 172 14.31 -5.40 14.93
C ILE A 172 12.83 -5.78 14.81
N GLY A 173 12.33 -6.68 15.67
CA GLY A 173 11.00 -7.27 15.55
C GLY A 173 11.00 -8.56 14.73
N ASN A 174 9.83 -9.22 14.67
CA ASN A 174 9.61 -10.47 13.93
C ASN A 174 8.73 -10.28 12.68
N LYS A 175 8.39 -9.04 12.34
CA LYS A 175 7.51 -8.69 11.24
C LYS A 175 8.20 -7.64 10.36
N ILE A 176 8.24 -7.90 9.05
CA ILE A 176 8.65 -6.92 8.05
C ILE A 176 7.39 -6.39 7.39
N GLU A 177 7.27 -5.07 7.35
CA GLU A 177 6.18 -4.36 6.67
C GLU A 177 6.76 -3.48 5.56
N VAL A 178 6.10 -3.48 4.41
CA VAL A 178 6.45 -2.64 3.27
C VAL A 178 5.19 -2.05 2.65
N MET A 179 5.35 -0.90 2.01
CA MET A 179 4.28 -0.22 1.28
C MET A 179 4.79 0.16 -0.11
N ALA A 180 4.02 -0.19 -1.13
CA ALA A 180 4.24 0.27 -2.49
C ALA A 180 2.96 0.92 -3.02
N TYR A 181 3.10 1.83 -3.97
CA TYR A 181 1.97 2.47 -4.63
C TYR A 181 2.18 2.46 -6.14
N SER A 182 1.08 2.44 -6.87
CA SER A 182 1.06 2.58 -8.33
C SER A 182 -0.18 3.36 -8.74
N THR A 183 -0.06 4.10 -9.84
CA THR A 183 -1.13 4.95 -10.36
C THR A 183 -1.81 4.27 -11.53
N THR A 184 -3.14 4.28 -11.51
CA THR A 184 -3.93 3.85 -12.66
C THR A 184 -4.04 5.01 -13.65
N THR A 185 -3.42 4.88 -14.83
CA THR A 185 -3.53 5.88 -15.90
C THR A 185 -4.47 5.39 -16.99
N ASP A 186 -5.66 5.98 -17.06
CA ASP A 186 -6.65 5.71 -18.11
C ASP A 186 -7.11 7.04 -18.73
N PRO A 187 -6.38 7.55 -19.75
CA PRO A 187 -6.62 8.89 -20.28
C PRO A 187 -7.99 9.02 -20.95
N VAL A 188 -8.51 7.93 -21.51
CA VAL A 188 -9.82 7.91 -22.18
C VAL A 188 -10.94 8.15 -21.16
N GLU A 189 -10.85 7.54 -19.99
CA GLU A 189 -11.83 7.73 -18.92
C GLU A 189 -11.74 9.10 -18.27
N TYR A 190 -10.54 9.66 -18.19
CA TYR A 190 -10.34 11.02 -17.73
C TYR A 190 -11.08 12.00 -18.63
N ILE A 191 -10.87 11.92 -19.95
CA ILE A 191 -11.57 12.78 -20.93
C ILE A 191 -13.08 12.58 -20.84
N ARG A 192 -13.58 11.33 -20.74
CA ARG A 192 -15.01 11.06 -20.61
C ARG A 192 -15.61 11.64 -19.34
N SER A 193 -14.90 11.56 -18.22
CA SER A 193 -15.35 12.11 -16.94
C SER A 193 -15.41 13.64 -16.98
N VAL A 194 -14.39 14.27 -17.57
CA VAL A 194 -14.35 15.73 -17.76
C VAL A 194 -15.46 16.20 -18.70
N ASP A 195 -15.65 15.52 -19.83
CA ASP A 195 -16.71 15.84 -20.80
C ASP A 195 -18.11 15.66 -20.18
N LEU A 196 -18.31 14.61 -19.37
CA LEU A 196 -19.54 14.42 -18.60
C LEU A 196 -19.77 15.62 -17.67
N ILE A 197 -18.77 16.02 -16.89
CA ILE A 197 -18.89 17.15 -15.96
C ILE A 197 -19.24 18.45 -16.71
N ILE A 198 -18.57 18.72 -17.84
CA ILE A 198 -18.81 19.92 -18.64
C ILE A 198 -20.24 19.92 -19.20
N ASN A 199 -20.66 18.83 -19.83
CA ASN A 199 -21.98 18.71 -20.45
C ASN A 199 -23.11 18.80 -19.41
N TYR A 200 -22.97 18.13 -18.27
CA TYR A 200 -23.95 18.22 -17.20
C TYR A 200 -23.98 19.62 -16.58
N SER A 201 -22.83 20.25 -16.36
CA SER A 201 -22.75 21.63 -15.83
C SER A 201 -23.49 22.63 -16.74
N GLN A 202 -23.29 22.53 -18.05
CA GLN A 202 -24.01 23.36 -19.03
C GLN A 202 -25.53 23.11 -18.97
N LYS A 203 -25.96 21.86 -18.91
CA LYS A 203 -27.38 21.50 -18.77
C LYS A 203 -27.98 22.01 -17.46
N PHE A 204 -27.25 21.95 -16.35
CA PHE A 204 -27.68 22.49 -15.06
C PHE A 204 -27.86 24.01 -15.12
N ASN A 205 -26.94 24.73 -15.78
CA ASN A 205 -27.08 26.18 -15.96
C ASN A 205 -28.28 26.52 -16.83
N GLN A 206 -28.51 25.79 -17.93
CA GLN A 206 -29.71 25.96 -18.76
C GLN A 206 -31.00 25.71 -17.99
N GLN A 207 -31.05 24.65 -17.16
CA GLN A 207 -32.21 24.39 -16.32
C GLN A 207 -32.44 25.49 -15.29
N LYS A 208 -31.38 26.01 -14.66
CA LYS A 208 -31.49 27.16 -13.74
C LYS A 208 -32.04 28.41 -14.43
N GLU A 209 -31.59 28.69 -15.66
CA GLU A 209 -32.13 29.81 -16.45
C GLU A 209 -33.61 29.63 -16.80
N LEU A 210 -34.01 28.41 -17.21
CA LEU A 210 -35.41 28.08 -17.48
C LEU A 210 -36.29 28.23 -16.23
N ILE A 211 -35.83 27.73 -15.08
CA ILE A 211 -36.52 27.87 -13.79
C ILE A 211 -36.64 29.35 -13.42
N ASN A 212 -35.57 30.13 -13.53
CA ASN A 212 -35.59 31.56 -13.25
C ASN A 212 -36.54 32.33 -14.17
N LYS A 213 -36.63 31.95 -15.46
CA LYS A 213 -37.56 32.54 -16.42
C LYS A 213 -39.01 32.20 -16.08
N ILE A 214 -39.30 30.97 -15.64
CA ILE A 214 -40.64 30.57 -15.17
C ILE A 214 -41.01 31.33 -13.89
N LEU A 215 -40.10 31.42 -12.92
CA LEU A 215 -40.31 32.13 -11.66
C LEU A 215 -40.55 33.64 -11.86
N ARG A 216 -39.80 34.27 -12.77
CA ARG A 216 -40.03 35.69 -13.14
C ARG A 216 -41.40 35.88 -13.79
N LYS A 217 -41.80 35.00 -14.72
CA LYS A 217 -43.10 35.06 -15.40
C LYS A 217 -44.28 34.83 -14.45
N GLN A 218 -44.12 34.00 -13.42
CA GLN A 218 -45.12 33.83 -12.37
C GLN A 218 -45.24 35.10 -11.50
N ARG A 219 -44.10 35.68 -11.10
CA ARG A 219 -44.06 36.91 -10.28
C ARG A 219 -44.66 38.12 -10.98
N GLU A 220 -44.43 38.29 -12.29
CA GLU A 220 -45.05 39.35 -13.10
C GLU A 220 -46.58 39.16 -13.22
N LYS A 221 -47.06 37.92 -13.19
CA LYS A 221 -48.49 37.59 -13.26
C LYS A 221 -49.23 37.81 -11.94
N GLU A 222 -48.52 37.77 -10.81
CA GLU A 222 -49.04 38.08 -9.47
C GLU A 222 -49.06 39.58 -9.15
N ILE A 223 -48.14 40.37 -9.73
CA ILE A 223 -48.07 41.84 -9.54
C ILE A 223 -48.99 42.60 -10.52
N GLY A 224 -49.38 41.98 -11.64
CA GLY A 224 -50.30 42.55 -12.64
C GLY A 224 -51.80 42.32 -12.37
N ARG A 225 -52.18 41.99 -11.13
CA ARG A 225 -53.56 41.96 -10.62
C ARG A 225 -53.68 42.96 -9.48
#